data_AF-A0A1V0BI32-F1
#
_entry.id   AF-A0A1V0BI32-F1
#
_cell.length_a   1.000
_cell.length_b   1.000
_cell.length_c   1.000
_cell.angle_alpha   90.00
_cell.angle_beta   90.00
_cell.angle_gamma   90.00
#
_symmetry.space_group_name_H-M   'P 1'
#
loop_
_entity.id
_entity.type
_entity.pdbx_description
1 polymer ?
#
loop_
_entity_poly.entity_id
_entity_poly.type
_entity_poly.pdbx_seq_one_letter_code
_entity_poly.pdbx_strand_id
1 'polypeptide(L)' 'MTRKHSGSVARLVHEKPIALRLEKHELEEAHEKAKAEGRSSSNFARMVYLMGMAEYRRKGRIELTAADLVSK' A
#
# COMPACT_ATOMS: atom_id res chain seq x y z
N MET A 1 2.53 33.32 24.55
CA MET A 1 2.43 32.72 23.20
C MET A 1 1.76 31.36 23.33
N THR A 2 0.47 31.28 23.01
CA THR A 2 -0.37 30.09 23.22
C THR A 2 -0.30 29.21 21.97
N ARG A 3 0.33 28.03 22.04
CA ARG A 3 0.29 27.04 20.95
C ARG A 3 -1.16 26.57 20.80
N LYS A 4 -1.82 26.97 19.71
CA LYS A 4 -3.10 26.39 19.30
C LYS A 4 -2.84 24.96 18.83
N HIS A 5 -3.17 23.97 19.67
CA HIS A 5 -3.34 22.60 19.20
C HIS A 5 -4.51 22.59 18.22
N SER A 6 -4.21 22.58 16.93
CA SER A 6 -5.22 22.23 15.92
C SER A 6 -5.48 20.74 16.08
N GLY A 7 -6.51 20.41 16.86
CA GLY A 7 -7.05 19.06 16.97
C GLY A 7 -7.62 18.65 15.63
N SER A 8 -6.79 18.11 14.75
CA SER A 8 -7.29 17.29 13.65
C SER A 8 -7.72 15.96 14.27
N VAL A 9 -9.01 15.86 14.58
CA VAL A 9 -9.65 14.58 14.88
C VAL A 9 -9.75 13.82 13.56
N ALA A 10 -8.61 13.34 13.06
CA ALA A 10 -8.58 12.42 11.93
C ALA A 10 -9.22 11.11 12.40
N ARG A 11 -10.41 10.85 11.85
CA ARG A 11 -11.27 9.68 12.03
C ARG A 11 -10.49 8.46 12.53
N LEU A 12 -10.80 7.97 13.74
CA LEU A 12 -10.44 6.62 14.18
C LEU A 12 -11.11 5.64 13.21
N VAL A 13 -10.39 5.27 12.15
CA VAL A 13 -10.83 4.25 11.20
C VAL A 13 -10.67 2.93 11.92
N HIS A 14 -11.71 2.52 12.66
CA HIS A 14 -11.84 1.20 13.30
C HIS A 14 -12.05 0.09 12.25
N GLU A 15 -11.27 0.09 11.17
CA GLU A 15 -11.27 -1.01 10.22
C GLU A 15 -10.15 -1.96 10.62
N LYS A 16 -10.50 -3.23 10.87
CA LYS A 16 -9.51 -4.27 11.14
C LYS A 16 -8.60 -4.39 9.92
N PRO A 17 -7.27 -4.34 10.08
CA PRO A 17 -6.36 -4.46 8.95
C PRO A 17 -6.54 -5.82 8.28
N ILE A 18 -6.52 -5.84 6.94
CA ILE A 18 -6.42 -7.08 6.17
C ILE A 18 -4.95 -7.47 6.15
N ALA A 19 -4.61 -8.62 6.74
CA ALA A 19 -3.26 -9.16 6.66
C ALA A 19 -2.97 -9.61 5.22
N LEU A 20 -1.93 -9.02 4.61
CA LEU A 20 -1.41 -9.45 3.32
C LEU A 20 -0.41 -10.58 3.55
N ARG A 21 -0.62 -11.72 2.88
CA ARG A 21 0.37 -12.81 2.85
C ARG A 21 1.36 -12.50 1.75
N LEU A 22 2.52 -11.99 2.16
CA LEU A 22 3.64 -11.73 1.27
C LEU A 22 4.72 -12.77 1.54
N GLU A 23 5.34 -13.26 0.48
CA GLU A 23 6.61 -13.96 0.56
C GLU A 23 7.72 -13.00 1.06
N LYS A 24 8.81 -13.56 1.56
CA LYS A 24 9.90 -12.77 2.15
C LYS A 24 10.42 -11.68 1.20
N HIS A 25 10.64 -12.04 -0.06
CA HIS A 25 11.17 -11.12 -1.07
C HIS A 25 10.17 -10.01 -1.43
N GLU A 26 8.87 -10.31 -1.49
CA GLU A 26 7.82 -9.32 -1.76
C GLU A 26 7.72 -8.29 -0.62
N LEU A 27 7.88 -8.76 0.63
CA LEU A 27 7.90 -7.89 1.80
C LEU A 27 9.14 -6.98 1.80
N GLU A 28 10.32 -7.53 1.51
CA GLU A 28 11.57 -6.75 1.37
C GLU A 28 11.44 -5.69 0.28
N GLU A 29 10.93 -6.07 -0.89
CA GLU A 29 10.70 -5.15 -2.01
C GLU A 29 9.73 -4.01 -1.63
N ALA A 30 8.63 -4.33 -0.93
CA ALA A 30 7.69 -3.33 -0.45
C ALA A 30 8.32 -2.36 0.56
N HIS A 31 9.25 -2.83 1.41
CA HIS A 31 10.01 -1.96 2.31
C HIS A 31 10.97 -1.03 1.57
N GLU A 32 11.70 -1.57 0.59
CA GLU A 32 12.67 -0.80 -0.19
C GLU A 32 12.01 0.28 -1.03
N LYS A 33 10.95 -0.04 -1.77
CA LYS A 33 10.21 0.94 -2.58
C LYS A 33 9.54 2.00 -1.71
N ALA A 34 8.95 1.61 -0.58
CA ALA A 34 8.38 2.57 0.36
C ALA A 34 9.44 3.55 0.89
N LYS A 35 10.63 3.05 1.24
CA LYS A 35 11.76 3.87 1.69
C LYS A 35 12.21 4.84 0.59
N ALA A 36 12.34 4.36 -0.65
CA ALA A 36 12.72 5.18 -1.81
C ALA A 36 11.74 6.34 -2.05
N GLU A 37 10.44 6.13 -1.77
CA GLU A 37 9.40 7.15 -1.88
C GLU A 37 9.18 7.99 -0.60
N GLY A 38 9.95 7.74 0.47
CA GLY A 38 9.79 8.44 1.75
C GLY A 38 8.47 8.15 2.47
N ARG A 39 7.92 6.93 2.32
CA ARG A 39 6.62 6.50 2.83
C ARG A 39 6.75 5.30 3.77
N SER A 40 5.72 5.06 4.59
CA SER A 40 5.62 3.79 5.33
C SER A 40 5.20 2.66 4.39
N SER A 41 5.63 1.43 4.67
CA SER A 41 5.30 0.27 3.84
C SER A 41 3.80 -0.01 3.79
N SER A 42 3.05 0.23 4.88
CA SER A 42 1.59 0.13 4.87
C SER A 42 0.94 1.17 3.96
N ASN A 43 1.47 2.40 3.93
CA ASN A 43 0.97 3.45 3.04
C ASN A 43 1.29 3.10 1.57
N PHE A 44 2.50 2.61 1.31
CA PHE A 44 2.92 2.13 0.00
C PHE A 44 2.05 0.96 -0.50
N ALA A 45 1.86 -0.08 0.30
CA ALA A 45 1.01 -1.23 -0.05
C ALA A 45 -0.44 -0.79 -0.34
N ARG A 46 -0.98 0.14 0.45
CA ARG A 46 -2.31 0.72 0.19
C ARG A 46 -2.35 1.48 -1.13
N MET A 47 -1.31 2.24 -1.49
CA MET A 47 -1.23 2.92 -2.78
C MET A 47 -1.25 1.91 -3.93
N VAL A 48 -0.40 0.88 -3.88
CA VAL A 48 -0.34 -0.18 -4.91
C VAL A 48 -1.70 -0.88 -5.05
N TYR A 49 -2.36 -1.20 -3.93
CA TYR A 49 -3.73 -1.74 -3.94
C TYR A 49 -4.71 -0.82 -4.67
N LEU A 50 -4.69 0.49 -4.39
CA LEU A 50 -5.58 1.46 -5.05
C LEU A 50 -5.32 1.55 -6.56
N MET A 51 -4.05 1.50 -6.98
CA MET A 51 -3.67 1.44 -8.39
C MET A 51 -4.21 0.17 -9.05
N GLY A 52 -4.00 -1.00 -8.44
CA GLY A 52 -4.51 -2.28 -8.92
C GLY A 52 -6.03 -2.30 -9.03
N MET A 53 -6.75 -1.73 -8.05
CA MET A 53 -8.21 -1.61 -8.11
C MET A 53 -8.70 -0.67 -9.21
N ALA A 54 -7.96 0.39 -9.51
CA ALA A 54 -8.27 1.25 -10.65
C ALA A 54 -8.13 0.47 -11.97
N GLU A 55 -7.05 -0.30 -12.13
CA GLU A 55 -6.87 -1.17 -13.30
C GLU A 55 -7.94 -2.25 -13.42
N TYR A 56 -8.25 -2.93 -12.32
CA TYR A 56 -9.27 -3.97 -12.28
C TYR A 56 -10.64 -3.45 -12.71
N ARG A 57 -11.04 -2.25 -12.26
CA ARG A 57 -12.31 -1.65 -12.69
C ARG A 57 -12.35 -1.37 -14.20
N ARG A 58 -11.22 -1.10 -14.83
CA ARG A 58 -11.15 -0.80 -16.28
C ARG A 58 -11.13 -2.07 -17.13
N LYS A 59 -10.40 -3.09 -16.68
CA LYS A 59 -10.06 -4.27 -17.51
C LYS A 59 -10.71 -5.57 -17.04
N GLY A 60 -11.34 -5.56 -15.86
CA GLY A 60 -11.73 -6.78 -15.17
C GLY A 60 -10.53 -7.49 -14.54
N ARG A 61 -10.68 -8.80 -14.33
CA ARG A 61 -9.61 -9.62 -13.75
C ARG A 61 -8.40 -9.66 -14.67
N ILE A 62 -7.27 -9.19 -14.17
CA ILE A 62 -5.96 -9.34 -14.82
C ILE A 62 -5.38 -10.67 -14.37
N GLU A 63 -5.01 -11.52 -15.32
CA GLU A 63 -4.26 -12.74 -15.05
C GLU A 63 -2.78 -12.40 -15.09
N LEU A 64 -2.11 -12.59 -13.95
CA LEU A 64 -0.66 -12.41 -13.84
C LEU A 64 0.01 -13.77 -14.06
N THR A 65 0.96 -13.82 -14.97
CA THR A 65 1.80 -15.00 -15.18
C THR A 65 2.96 -15.01 -14.19
N ALA A 66 3.63 -16.15 -14.04
CA ALA A 66 4.86 -16.23 -13.23
C ALA A 66 5.93 -15.24 -13.72
N ALA A 67 5.97 -14.93 -15.03
CA ALA A 67 6.91 -13.96 -15.59
C ALA A 67 6.59 -12.51 -15.17
N ASP A 68 5.32 -12.20 -14.90
CA ASP A 68 4.89 -10.86 -14.47
C ASP A 68 5.18 -10.59 -12.98
N LEU A 69 5.33 -11.66 -12.18
CA LEU A 69 5.56 -11.59 -10.73
C LEU A 69 7.04 -11.55 -10.36
N VAL A 70 7.95 -11.89 -11.27
CA VAL A 70 9.38 -11.81 -11.03
C VAL A 70 9.84 -10.37 -11.30
N SER A 71 10.14 -9.64 -10.22
CA SER A 71 10.79 -8.33 -10.32
C SER A 71 12.16 -8.51 -10.99
N LYS A 72 12.38 -7.82 -12.11
CA LYS A 72 13.66 -7.80 -12.84
C LYS A 72 14.71 -6.98 -12.12
#